data_AF-A0A927IFR9-F1
#
_entry.id   AF-A0A927IFR9-F1
#
_cell.length_a   1.000
_cell.length_b   1.000
_cell.length_c   1.000
_cell.angle_alpha   90.00
_cell.angle_beta   90.00
_cell.angle_gamma   90.00
#
_symmetry.space_group_name_H-M   'P 1'
#
loop_
_entity.id
_entity.type
_entity.pdbx_description
1 polymer ?
#
loop_
_entity_poly.entity_id
_entity_poly.type
_entity_poly.pdbx_seq_one_letter_code
_entity_poly.pdbx_strand_id
1 'polypeptide(L)'
;MPLLAMVTLCSAESHYAYLASAGHGEHAGLFLTEFNVETGQLEIAEKVAPAPHPFFLQLTATGSHLLAAYNLERGTAEPGYVVSYDIDPRTKKLQKRSQAETHGKLPLHLDLRPQGNALVVANYQTPTVSSVQVHSDGSLTASNRPQILAGSSIHPQRQAHSFPHSISFHPSGTLAYACDRGSDRIYSYRYTEEGLVPTDPPYLSVRPGSGPRHMAFHPDEKRAYVVNEIGGSVTTFSIDATTGSISEGPSYPLVPGTFHGENYSAEIALHPNSNYLYATNRGHDSISVFRVGNAAALEPIQNIPCGGQHPRYFAIDPTGKWLLCSNRHTDSVSIFSIDQVSGLLTATDKQLSIPAPLHLVFIR
;
A
#
# COMPACT_ATOMS: atom_id res chain seq x y z
N MET A 1 -13.34 -15.07 56.73
CA MET A 1 -12.52 -14.33 55.75
C MET A 1 -13.26 -14.39 54.42
N PRO A 2 -13.76 -13.28 53.86
CA PRO A 2 -14.36 -13.34 52.53
C PRO A 2 -13.25 -13.42 51.49
N LEU A 3 -13.43 -14.34 50.53
CA LEU A 3 -12.55 -14.54 49.39
C LEU A 3 -12.75 -13.35 48.44
N LEU A 4 -11.74 -12.48 48.32
CA LEU A 4 -11.74 -11.39 47.36
C LEU A 4 -11.53 -11.98 45.97
N ALA A 5 -12.57 -12.00 45.14
CA ALA A 5 -12.44 -12.37 43.74
C ALA A 5 -11.61 -11.28 43.03
N MET A 6 -10.36 -11.61 42.68
CA MET A 6 -9.59 -10.81 41.74
C MET A 6 -10.28 -10.87 40.39
N VAL A 7 -10.94 -9.76 40.03
CA VAL A 7 -11.30 -9.50 38.63
C VAL A 7 -9.99 -9.22 37.91
N THR A 8 -9.49 -10.23 37.20
CA THR A 8 -8.42 -10.03 36.21
C THR A 8 -9.02 -9.13 35.13
N LEU A 9 -8.71 -7.84 35.17
CA LEU A 9 -8.89 -6.96 34.02
C LEU A 9 -8.04 -7.55 32.90
N CYS A 10 -8.68 -8.20 31.94
CA CYS A 10 -8.05 -8.56 30.68
C CYS A 10 -7.64 -7.22 30.06
N SER A 11 -6.35 -6.91 30.07
CA SER A 11 -5.82 -5.76 29.34
C SER A 11 -6.29 -5.91 27.90
N ALA A 12 -7.06 -4.95 27.40
CA ALA A 12 -7.40 -4.91 25.98
C ALA A 12 -6.09 -4.94 25.19
N GLU A 13 -6.01 -5.79 24.17
CA GLU A 13 -4.85 -5.86 23.30
C GLU A 13 -4.89 -4.62 22.39
N SER A 14 -4.12 -3.59 22.77
CA SER A 14 -3.93 -2.41 21.95
C SER A 14 -2.87 -2.70 20.89
N HIS A 15 -3.23 -2.55 19.62
CA HIS A 15 -2.28 -2.54 18.52
C HIS A 15 -1.80 -1.11 18.28
N TYR A 16 -0.54 -0.94 17.90
CA TYR A 16 -0.03 0.35 17.48
C TYR A 16 0.09 0.39 15.95
N ALA A 17 -0.04 1.58 15.37
CA ALA A 17 0.22 1.78 13.95
C ALA A 17 0.92 3.11 13.68
N TYR A 18 1.77 3.14 12.67
CA TYR A 18 2.29 4.39 12.13
C TYR A 18 1.40 4.87 11.00
N LEU A 19 1.01 6.14 11.07
CA LEU A 19 0.20 6.81 10.07
C LEU A 19 0.98 7.99 9.47
N ALA A 20 1.12 7.96 8.13
CA ALA A 20 1.67 9.04 7.34
C ALA A 20 0.59 10.06 6.98
N SER A 21 0.89 11.34 7.18
CA SER A 21 0.03 12.46 6.83
C SER A 21 0.77 13.47 5.95
N ALA A 22 0.07 13.97 4.93
CA ALA A 22 0.51 15.07 4.08
C ALA A 22 -0.23 16.39 4.38
N GLY A 23 -0.68 16.58 5.62
CA GLY A 23 -1.17 17.87 6.11
C GLY A 23 -0.11 18.97 5.99
N HIS A 24 -0.41 20.16 6.53
CA HIS A 24 0.51 21.29 6.53
C HIS A 24 1.07 21.55 7.94
N GLY A 25 2.31 22.07 8.00
CA GLY A 25 2.96 22.46 9.26
C GLY A 25 3.00 21.32 10.27
N GLU A 26 2.41 21.54 11.44
CA GLU A 26 2.41 20.54 12.52
C GLU A 26 1.59 19.28 12.21
N HIS A 27 0.70 19.33 11.22
CA HIS A 27 -0.12 18.17 10.84
C HIS A 27 0.56 17.27 9.79
N ALA A 28 1.72 17.65 9.27
CA ALA A 28 2.51 16.85 8.35
C ALA A 28 3.49 15.92 9.11
N GLY A 29 3.67 14.69 8.63
CA GLY A 29 4.70 13.77 9.12
C GLY A 29 4.19 12.38 9.45
N LEU A 30 4.90 11.71 10.37
CA LEU A 30 4.54 10.40 10.91
C LEU A 30 3.92 10.54 12.30
N PHE A 31 2.81 9.84 12.49
CA PHE A 31 2.06 9.77 13.74
C PHE A 31 2.03 8.33 14.23
N LEU A 32 2.30 8.13 15.52
CA LEU A 32 2.01 6.89 16.21
C LEU A 32 0.55 6.95 16.66
N THR A 33 -0.18 5.89 16.33
CA THR A 33 -1.59 5.72 16.69
C THR A 33 -1.75 4.46 17.53
N GLU A 34 -2.70 4.50 18.45
CA GLU A 34 -3.13 3.35 19.25
C GLU A 34 -4.51 2.91 18.76
N PHE A 35 -4.65 1.62 18.49
CA PHE A 35 -5.83 0.98 17.97
C PHE A 35 -6.33 -0.08 18.96
N ASN A 36 -7.52 0.13 19.50
CA ASN A 36 -8.17 -0.83 20.37
C ASN A 36 -8.92 -1.87 19.53
N VAL A 37 -8.40 -3.09 19.45
CA VAL A 37 -8.93 -4.16 18.58
C VAL A 37 -10.32 -4.63 19.00
N GLU A 38 -10.71 -4.46 20.26
CA GLU A 38 -12.04 -4.88 20.71
C GLU A 38 -13.13 -3.88 20.34
N THR A 39 -12.80 -2.59 20.36
CA THR A 39 -13.78 -1.52 20.12
C THR A 39 -13.66 -0.88 18.74
N GLY A 40 -12.55 -1.06 18.03
CA GLY A 40 -12.23 -0.35 16.79
C GLY A 40 -11.86 1.12 16.99
N GLN A 41 -11.58 1.57 18.22
CA GLN A 41 -11.17 2.94 18.50
C GLN A 41 -9.73 3.19 18.01
N LEU A 42 -9.51 4.27 17.26
CA LEU A 42 -8.18 4.69 16.80
C LEU A 42 -7.89 6.11 17.30
N GLU A 43 -6.76 6.29 17.98
CA GLU A 43 -6.36 7.58 18.55
C GLU A 43 -4.90 7.90 18.22
N ILE A 44 -4.57 9.18 18.09
CA ILE A 44 -3.18 9.63 17.95
C ILE A 44 -2.54 9.61 19.33
N ALA A 45 -1.49 8.79 19.49
CA ALA A 45 -0.68 8.77 20.69
C ALA A 45 0.37 9.89 20.65
N GLU A 46 1.10 10.02 19.54
CA GLU A 46 2.20 10.99 19.41
C GLU A 46 2.54 11.27 17.94
N LYS A 47 3.13 12.43 17.66
CA LYS A 47 3.83 12.69 16.39
C LYS A 47 5.29 12.24 16.53
N VAL A 48 5.70 11.24 15.74
CA VAL A 48 6.99 10.54 15.91
C VAL A 48 8.08 10.96 14.91
N ALA A 49 7.72 11.60 13.80
CA ALA A 49 8.69 12.24 12.93
C ALA A 49 8.06 13.44 12.21
N PRO A 50 8.68 14.63 12.25
CA PRO A 50 8.23 15.75 11.44
C PRO A 50 8.55 15.54 9.95
N ALA A 51 7.95 16.41 9.13
CA ALA A 51 8.19 16.62 7.70
C ALA A 51 9.67 16.45 7.24
N PRO A 52 9.93 16.17 5.95
CA PRO A 52 8.99 16.21 4.81
C PRO A 52 8.09 14.97 4.71
N HIS A 53 7.14 14.98 3.77
CA HIS A 53 5.96 14.12 3.79
C HIS A 53 6.30 12.66 3.46
N PRO A 54 6.10 11.70 4.38
CA PRO A 54 6.23 10.28 4.06
C PRO A 54 5.06 9.86 3.17
N PHE A 55 5.33 9.21 2.04
CA PHE A 55 4.28 8.77 1.11
C PHE A 55 3.80 7.35 1.40
N PHE A 56 4.73 6.47 1.77
CA PHE A 56 4.48 5.04 1.95
C PHE A 56 5.41 4.49 3.02
N LEU A 57 4.91 3.52 3.80
CA LEU A 57 5.59 2.96 4.97
C LEU A 57 5.67 1.45 4.85
N GLN A 58 6.75 0.85 5.32
CA GLN A 58 6.91 -0.59 5.44
C GLN A 58 7.68 -0.93 6.70
N LEU A 59 7.23 -1.94 7.43
CA LEU A 59 7.97 -2.48 8.56
C LEU A 59 8.88 -3.62 8.11
N THR A 60 10.02 -3.75 8.77
CA THR A 60 10.79 -5.00 8.67
C THR A 60 9.99 -6.15 9.29
N ALA A 61 10.22 -7.38 8.82
CA ALA A 61 9.53 -8.56 9.34
C ALA A 61 9.72 -8.75 10.86
N THR A 62 10.85 -8.29 11.39
CA THR A 62 11.19 -8.27 12.82
C THR A 62 10.42 -7.23 13.63
N GLY A 63 9.79 -6.23 12.97
CA GLY A 63 9.18 -5.08 13.63
C GLY A 63 10.19 -4.11 14.27
N SER A 64 11.49 -4.28 14.02
CA SER A 64 12.54 -3.46 14.63
C SER A 64 12.81 -2.16 13.89
N HIS A 65 12.48 -2.08 12.60
CA HIS A 65 12.67 -0.86 11.81
C HIS A 65 11.43 -0.48 11.00
N LEU A 66 11.22 0.84 10.88
CA LEU A 66 10.28 1.44 9.95
C LEU A 66 11.04 2.00 8.75
N LEU A 67 10.61 1.64 7.56
CA LEU A 67 11.13 2.10 6.28
C LEU A 67 10.11 3.04 5.66
N ALA A 68 10.51 4.26 5.31
CA ALA A 68 9.58 5.28 4.81
C ALA A 68 10.14 6.00 3.58
N ALA A 69 9.31 6.11 2.54
CA ALA A 69 9.62 6.86 1.32
C ALA A 69 9.31 8.34 1.49
N TYR A 70 10.30 9.18 1.16
CA TYR A 70 10.21 10.63 1.24
C TYR A 70 10.64 11.29 -0.06
N ASN A 71 10.13 12.51 -0.25
CA ASN A 71 10.72 13.48 -1.16
C ASN A 71 11.05 14.74 -0.36
N LEU A 72 12.22 15.35 -0.58
CA LEU A 72 12.63 16.52 0.19
C LEU A 72 11.62 17.66 0.02
N GLU A 73 11.26 18.00 -1.22
CA GLU A 73 10.26 19.02 -1.53
C GLU A 73 9.57 18.72 -2.87
N ARG A 74 8.30 19.11 -3.04
CA ARG A 74 7.63 19.02 -4.35
C ARG A 74 8.21 20.09 -5.28
N GLY A 75 8.66 19.68 -6.47
CA GLY A 75 9.12 20.60 -7.51
C GLY A 75 10.60 20.97 -7.46
N THR A 76 11.38 20.43 -6.51
CA THR A 76 12.84 20.63 -6.49
C THR A 76 13.59 19.65 -7.40
N ALA A 77 14.85 19.96 -7.64
CA ALA A 77 15.75 19.10 -8.41
C ALA A 77 16.17 17.83 -7.64
N GLU A 78 16.02 17.84 -6.31
CA GLU A 78 16.52 16.80 -5.40
C GLU A 78 15.89 15.41 -5.64
N PRO A 79 16.67 14.33 -5.46
CA PRO A 79 16.14 12.98 -5.53
C PRO A 79 15.27 12.65 -4.30
N GLY A 80 14.35 11.71 -4.49
CA GLY A 80 13.66 11.05 -3.40
C GLY A 80 14.58 10.06 -2.67
N TYR A 81 14.23 9.73 -1.44
CA TYR A 81 15.03 8.88 -0.57
C TYR A 81 14.14 7.99 0.29
N VAL A 82 14.72 6.91 0.80
CA VAL A 82 14.13 6.07 1.85
C VAL A 82 14.87 6.34 3.14
N VAL A 83 14.14 6.49 4.24
CA VAL A 83 14.69 6.56 5.60
C VAL A 83 14.37 5.26 6.32
N SER A 84 15.37 4.73 7.03
CA SER A 84 15.19 3.69 8.02
C SER A 84 15.20 4.31 9.41
N TYR A 85 14.22 3.95 10.23
CA TYR A 85 14.11 4.33 11.63
C TYR A 85 14.19 3.10 12.51
N ASP A 86 14.96 3.17 13.59
CA ASP A 86 14.86 2.23 14.70
C ASP A 86 13.56 2.48 15.45
N ILE A 87 12.87 1.39 15.79
CA ILE A 87 11.65 1.41 16.60
C ILE A 87 12.03 1.04 18.04
N ASP A 88 11.81 1.97 18.97
CA ASP A 88 11.94 1.64 20.39
C ASP A 88 10.86 0.60 20.77
N PRO A 89 11.24 -0.58 21.28
CA PRO A 89 10.27 -1.67 21.47
C PRO A 89 9.25 -1.39 22.57
N ARG A 90 9.54 -0.46 23.50
CA ARG A 90 8.67 -0.11 24.63
C ARG A 90 7.76 1.06 24.30
N THR A 91 8.31 2.11 23.72
CA THR A 91 7.62 3.39 23.48
C THR A 91 7.10 3.52 22.06
N LYS A 92 7.56 2.68 21.13
CA LYS A 92 7.26 2.76 19.68
C LYS A 92 7.65 4.11 19.06
N LYS A 93 8.60 4.82 19.69
CA LYS A 93 9.19 6.03 19.12
C LYS A 93 10.19 5.67 18.04
N LEU A 94 10.36 6.60 17.10
CA LEU A 94 11.25 6.45 15.97
C LEU A 94 12.55 7.22 16.20
N GLN A 95 13.68 6.56 15.98
CA GLN A 95 14.97 7.22 15.86
C GLN A 95 15.53 6.99 14.46
N LYS A 96 15.89 8.06 13.75
CA LYS A 96 16.47 7.92 12.41
C LYS A 96 17.77 7.11 12.50
N ARG A 97 17.83 5.99 11.79
CA ARG A 97 18.98 5.07 11.72
C ARG A 97 19.87 5.39 10.54
N SER A 98 19.28 5.44 9.35
CA SER A 98 20.01 5.67 8.10
C SER A 98 19.08 6.20 7.01
N GLN A 99 19.66 6.60 5.87
CA GLN A 99 18.90 6.96 4.67
C GLN A 99 19.65 6.52 3.42
N ALA A 100 18.93 6.28 2.34
CA ALA A 100 19.48 5.98 1.02
C ALA A 100 18.67 6.68 -0.07
N GLU A 101 19.35 7.21 -1.07
CA GLU A 101 18.68 7.77 -2.25
C GLU A 101 17.99 6.69 -3.07
N THR A 102 16.89 7.07 -3.70
CA THR A 102 16.17 6.19 -4.65
C THR A 102 16.64 6.40 -6.09
N HIS A 103 17.48 7.42 -6.34
CA HIS A 103 17.89 7.87 -7.68
C HIS A 103 16.73 8.15 -8.64
N GLY A 104 15.57 8.49 -8.09
CA GLY A 104 14.40 8.98 -8.81
C GLY A 104 13.70 10.08 -8.02
N LYS A 105 12.52 10.49 -8.47
CA LYS A 105 11.74 11.58 -7.84
C LYS A 105 10.34 11.13 -7.51
N LEU A 106 9.82 11.64 -6.39
CA LEU A 106 8.53 11.25 -5.83
C LEU A 106 8.40 9.72 -5.69
N PRO A 107 9.19 9.08 -4.80
CA PRO A 107 8.98 7.69 -4.44
C PRO A 107 7.61 7.58 -3.75
N LEU A 108 6.64 6.97 -4.43
CA LEU A 108 5.25 6.89 -3.94
C LEU A 108 4.90 5.54 -3.34
N HIS A 109 5.72 4.52 -3.57
CA HIS A 109 5.51 3.16 -3.10
C HIS A 109 6.85 2.48 -2.87
N LEU A 110 6.92 1.66 -1.83
CA LEU A 110 8.03 0.76 -1.56
C LEU A 110 7.50 -0.57 -1.08
N ASP A 111 8.26 -1.63 -1.29
CA ASP A 111 7.95 -2.96 -0.76
C ASP A 111 9.22 -3.66 -0.31
N LEU A 112 9.13 -4.40 0.79
CA LEU A 112 10.25 -5.12 1.38
C LEU A 112 10.20 -6.58 0.93
N ARG A 113 11.33 -7.05 0.42
CA ARG A 113 11.53 -8.44 0.04
C ARG A 113 11.18 -9.35 1.22
N PRO A 114 10.52 -10.50 1.01
CA PRO A 114 10.18 -11.45 2.09
C PRO A 114 11.36 -11.82 3.00
N GLN A 115 12.58 -11.92 2.44
CA GLN A 115 13.80 -12.20 3.20
C GLN A 115 14.30 -11.01 4.04
N GLY A 116 13.72 -9.82 3.90
CA GLY A 116 14.01 -8.63 4.70
C GLY A 116 15.29 -7.88 4.29
N ASN A 117 16.00 -8.32 3.26
CA ASN A 117 17.32 -7.79 2.90
C ASN A 117 17.33 -6.80 1.73
N ALA A 118 16.15 -6.48 1.17
CA ALA A 118 16.04 -5.58 0.03
C ALA A 118 14.68 -4.89 -0.02
N LEU A 119 14.69 -3.62 -0.36
CA LEU A 119 13.54 -2.81 -0.72
C LEU A 119 13.51 -2.58 -2.22
N VAL A 120 12.32 -2.53 -2.79
CA VAL A 120 12.06 -1.98 -4.13
C VAL A 120 11.25 -0.69 -4.01
N VAL A 121 11.48 0.26 -4.90
CA VAL A 121 10.87 1.60 -4.85
C VAL A 121 10.38 2.00 -6.22
N ALA A 122 9.15 2.51 -6.32
CA ALA A 122 8.60 3.10 -7.53
C ALA A 122 8.69 4.62 -7.47
N ASN A 123 9.47 5.20 -8.39
CA ASN A 123 9.63 6.63 -8.54
C ASN A 123 8.63 7.14 -9.57
N TYR A 124 7.69 7.97 -9.13
CA TYR A 124 6.55 8.36 -9.94
C TYR A 124 6.88 9.45 -10.96
N GLN A 125 7.70 10.44 -10.59
CA GLN A 125 7.97 11.60 -11.45
C GLN A 125 9.18 11.39 -12.36
N THR A 126 10.21 10.72 -11.85
CA THR A 126 11.26 10.17 -12.71
C THR A 126 10.86 8.73 -12.96
N PRO A 127 10.48 8.33 -14.19
CA PRO A 127 9.85 7.03 -14.44
C PRO A 127 10.86 5.90 -14.29
N THR A 128 11.18 5.57 -13.05
CA THR A 128 12.15 4.54 -12.69
C THR A 128 11.64 3.67 -11.55
N VAL A 129 12.13 2.44 -11.51
CA VAL A 129 12.09 1.63 -10.30
C VAL A 129 13.51 1.34 -9.83
N SER A 130 13.70 1.34 -8.52
CA SER A 130 15.00 1.20 -7.89
C SER A 130 14.98 0.13 -6.81
N SER A 131 16.16 -0.36 -6.43
CA SER A 131 16.33 -1.23 -5.28
C SER A 131 17.27 -0.63 -4.25
N VAL A 132 17.04 -0.94 -2.98
CA VAL A 132 17.86 -0.52 -1.85
C VAL A 132 18.11 -1.75 -0.98
N GLN A 133 19.36 -2.10 -0.72
CA GLN A 133 19.68 -3.17 0.24
C GLN A 133 19.35 -2.71 1.65
N VAL A 134 18.78 -3.62 2.43
CA VAL A 134 18.45 -3.42 3.85
C VAL A 134 19.32 -4.35 4.67
N HIS A 135 20.16 -3.77 5.52
CA HIS A 135 21.03 -4.53 6.41
C HIS A 135 20.32 -4.85 7.72
N SER A 136 20.80 -5.88 8.42
CA SER A 136 20.19 -6.34 9.67
C SER A 136 20.23 -5.31 10.80
N ASP A 137 21.13 -4.33 10.72
CA ASP A 137 21.22 -3.21 11.67
C ASP A 137 20.36 -2.00 11.26
N GLY A 138 19.51 -2.16 10.24
CA GLY A 138 18.67 -1.09 9.70
C GLY A 138 19.41 -0.07 8.84
N SER A 139 20.70 -0.25 8.55
CA SER A 139 21.40 0.57 7.56
C SER A 139 20.92 0.26 6.14
N LEU A 140 20.96 1.27 5.26
CA LEU A 140 20.48 1.18 3.88
C LEU A 140 21.63 1.40 2.89
N THR A 141 21.61 0.69 1.77
CA THR A 141 22.56 0.91 0.66
C THR A 141 21.81 0.96 -0.67
N ALA A 142 21.82 2.13 -1.32
CA ALA A 142 21.16 2.31 -2.60
C ALA A 142 21.84 1.49 -3.72
N SER A 143 21.03 0.92 -4.61
CA SER A 143 21.55 0.42 -5.89
C SER A 143 21.75 1.59 -6.86
N ASN A 144 22.91 1.63 -7.51
CA ASN A 144 23.21 2.63 -8.55
C ASN A 144 22.67 2.24 -9.95
N ARG A 145 21.67 1.34 -10.02
CA ARG A 145 21.12 0.79 -11.26
C ARG A 145 19.58 0.89 -11.32
N PRO A 146 19.01 2.11 -11.27
CA PRO A 146 17.57 2.28 -11.47
C PRO A 146 17.18 1.79 -12.86
N GLN A 147 16.04 1.10 -12.95
CA GLN A 147 15.47 0.65 -14.22
C GLN A 147 14.55 1.75 -14.74
N ILE A 148 14.79 2.19 -15.98
CA ILE A 148 14.00 3.26 -16.62
C ILE A 148 12.78 2.63 -17.31
N LEU A 149 11.60 3.16 -16.99
CA LEU A 149 10.33 2.80 -17.60
C LEU A 149 9.96 3.87 -18.63
N ALA A 150 9.25 3.44 -19.68
CA ALA A 150 8.89 4.31 -20.80
C ALA A 150 7.53 3.93 -21.39
N GLY A 151 7.07 4.73 -22.33
CA GLY A 151 5.79 4.57 -23.00
C GLY A 151 4.75 5.58 -22.54
N SER A 152 3.55 5.42 -23.07
CA SER A 152 2.37 6.26 -22.86
C SER A 152 1.15 5.44 -23.23
N SER A 153 -0.04 5.97 -23.01
CA SER A 153 -1.29 5.36 -23.42
C SER A 153 -2.36 6.42 -23.74
N ILE A 154 -3.63 6.03 -23.75
CA ILE A 154 -4.71 6.75 -24.42
C ILE A 154 -5.20 7.98 -23.64
N HIS A 155 -5.05 8.03 -22.32
CA HIS A 155 -5.51 9.18 -21.55
C HIS A 155 -4.55 10.37 -21.74
N PRO A 156 -4.99 11.49 -22.34
CA PRO A 156 -4.09 12.52 -22.86
C PRO A 156 -3.22 13.21 -21.80
N GLN A 157 -3.72 13.36 -20.57
CA GLN A 157 -2.98 13.97 -19.47
C GLN A 157 -2.37 12.94 -18.49
N ARG A 158 -3.13 11.89 -18.13
CA ARG A 158 -2.75 10.94 -17.08
C ARG A 158 -1.91 9.76 -17.57
N GLN A 159 -1.78 9.62 -18.90
CA GLN A 159 -1.01 8.59 -19.60
C GLN A 159 -0.14 9.20 -20.72
N ALA A 160 0.21 10.49 -20.60
CA ALA A 160 1.08 11.17 -21.56
C ALA A 160 2.51 10.59 -21.62
N HIS A 161 2.94 9.94 -20.54
CA HIS A 161 4.23 9.28 -20.40
C HIS A 161 4.12 8.22 -19.28
N SER A 162 5.20 7.48 -19.04
CA SER A 162 5.33 6.51 -17.96
C SER A 162 5.18 7.18 -16.59
N PHE A 163 4.37 6.56 -15.74
CA PHE A 163 4.13 6.95 -14.35
C PHE A 163 4.10 5.68 -13.47
N PRO A 164 5.27 5.12 -13.12
CA PRO A 164 5.35 3.99 -12.19
C PRO A 164 4.68 4.36 -10.87
N HIS A 165 3.65 3.61 -10.48
CA HIS A 165 2.88 3.93 -9.26
C HIS A 165 3.16 2.94 -8.13
N SER A 166 3.43 1.67 -8.45
CA SER A 166 3.87 0.69 -7.46
C SER A 166 4.92 -0.25 -8.02
N ILE A 167 5.68 -0.84 -7.11
CA ILE A 167 6.48 -2.05 -7.35
C ILE A 167 6.41 -2.91 -6.10
N SER A 168 6.13 -4.19 -6.30
CA SER A 168 5.91 -5.14 -5.20
C SER A 168 6.66 -6.44 -5.48
N PHE A 169 7.24 -7.02 -4.44
CA PHE A 169 7.83 -8.34 -4.51
C PHE A 169 6.73 -9.40 -4.61
N HIS A 170 6.93 -10.34 -5.50
CA HIS A 170 6.21 -11.60 -5.47
C HIS A 170 6.50 -12.33 -4.14
N PRO A 171 5.56 -13.09 -3.54
CA PRO A 171 5.78 -13.71 -2.23
C PRO A 171 6.98 -14.68 -2.16
N SER A 172 7.42 -15.25 -3.29
CA SER A 172 8.67 -16.03 -3.37
C SER A 172 9.93 -15.21 -3.03
N GLY A 173 9.88 -13.89 -3.19
CA GLY A 173 11.00 -12.97 -3.04
C GLY A 173 12.04 -13.04 -4.16
N THR A 174 11.78 -13.74 -5.25
CA THR A 174 12.69 -13.84 -6.41
C THR A 174 12.28 -12.94 -7.58
N LEU A 175 11.04 -12.49 -7.59
CA LEU A 175 10.44 -11.67 -8.63
C LEU A 175 9.86 -10.39 -8.03
N ALA A 176 9.81 -9.34 -8.83
CA ALA A 176 9.11 -8.10 -8.51
C ALA A 176 8.34 -7.59 -9.72
N TYR A 177 7.18 -6.99 -9.48
CA TYR A 177 6.28 -6.50 -10.52
C TYR A 177 5.98 -5.03 -10.30
N ALA A 178 6.17 -4.20 -11.32
CA ALA A 178 5.91 -2.76 -11.26
C ALA A 178 4.72 -2.37 -12.13
N CYS A 179 3.73 -1.73 -11.50
CA CYS A 179 2.55 -1.19 -12.16
C CYS A 179 2.87 0.22 -12.68
N ASP A 180 2.92 0.36 -14.00
CA ASP A 180 3.07 1.65 -14.65
C ASP A 180 1.71 2.19 -15.11
N ARG A 181 1.18 3.11 -14.29
CA ARG A 181 -0.12 3.73 -14.50
C ARG A 181 -0.16 4.56 -15.79
N GLY A 182 0.99 5.07 -16.22
CA GLY A 182 1.09 5.97 -17.37
C GLY A 182 1.18 5.26 -18.71
N SER A 183 1.71 4.04 -18.75
CA SER A 183 1.97 3.31 -20.00
C SER A 183 1.10 2.07 -20.21
N ASP A 184 0.18 1.74 -19.29
CA ASP A 184 -0.61 0.50 -19.30
C ASP A 184 0.28 -0.75 -19.39
N ARG A 185 1.32 -0.78 -18.57
CA ARG A 185 2.27 -1.90 -18.50
C ARG A 185 2.46 -2.38 -17.08
N ILE A 186 2.62 -3.69 -16.94
CA ILE A 186 3.13 -4.32 -15.73
C ILE A 186 4.52 -4.86 -16.07
N TYR A 187 5.55 -4.19 -15.56
CA TYR A 187 6.94 -4.60 -15.73
C TYR A 187 7.28 -5.73 -14.77
N SER A 188 8.11 -6.66 -15.23
CA SER A 188 8.48 -7.86 -14.48
C SER A 188 10.00 -7.92 -14.36
N TYR A 189 10.48 -8.19 -13.14
CA TYR A 189 11.90 -8.22 -12.80
C TYR A 189 12.22 -9.47 -12.00
N ARG A 190 13.38 -10.07 -12.27
CA ARG A 190 14.07 -10.93 -11.31
C ARG A 190 14.89 -10.07 -10.37
N TYR A 191 14.91 -10.45 -9.09
CA TYR A 191 15.77 -9.82 -8.11
C TYR A 191 17.04 -10.66 -7.90
N THR A 192 18.20 -10.11 -8.25
CA THR A 192 19.52 -10.75 -8.15
C THR A 192 20.44 -9.94 -7.23
N GLU A 193 21.70 -10.35 -7.07
CA GLU A 193 22.69 -9.59 -6.30
C GLU A 193 22.96 -8.21 -6.92
N GLU A 194 22.78 -8.09 -8.23
CA GLU A 194 22.88 -6.85 -9.00
C GLU A 194 21.65 -5.93 -8.86
N GLY A 195 20.59 -6.38 -8.18
CA GLY A 195 19.32 -5.66 -8.00
C GLY A 195 18.24 -6.15 -8.97
N LEU A 196 17.48 -5.21 -9.54
CA LEU A 196 16.38 -5.53 -10.46
C LEU A 196 16.92 -5.80 -11.88
N VAL A 197 16.66 -7.01 -12.38
CA VAL A 197 16.99 -7.43 -13.75
C VAL A 197 15.67 -7.70 -14.50
N PRO A 198 15.37 -7.00 -15.60
CA PRO A 198 14.15 -7.24 -16.37
C PRO A 198 14.03 -8.70 -16.83
N THR A 199 12.82 -9.26 -16.82
CA THR A 199 12.53 -10.54 -17.47
C THR A 199 12.51 -10.38 -19.00
N ASP A 200 12.38 -11.50 -19.72
CA ASP A 200 12.11 -11.50 -21.16
C ASP A 200 10.80 -12.27 -21.43
N PRO A 201 9.72 -11.59 -21.88
CA PRO A 201 9.62 -10.16 -22.11
C PRO A 201 9.68 -9.33 -20.79
N PRO A 202 10.08 -8.04 -20.84
CA PRO A 202 10.27 -7.22 -19.65
C PRO A 202 8.97 -6.69 -19.04
N TYR A 203 7.86 -6.78 -19.77
CA TYR A 203 6.55 -6.36 -19.31
C TYR A 203 5.41 -7.05 -20.07
N LEU A 204 4.24 -7.04 -19.45
CA LEU A 204 2.95 -7.26 -20.10
C LEU A 204 2.30 -5.90 -20.38
N SER A 205 1.78 -5.71 -21.59
CA SER A 205 0.88 -4.57 -21.87
C SER A 205 -0.54 -4.98 -21.55
N VAL A 206 -1.22 -4.21 -20.71
CA VAL A 206 -2.63 -4.45 -20.34
C VAL A 206 -3.56 -3.64 -21.23
N ARG A 207 -4.88 -3.84 -21.08
CA ARG A 207 -5.89 -3.07 -21.83
C ARG A 207 -5.61 -1.54 -21.78
N PRO A 208 -5.56 -0.84 -22.93
CA PRO A 208 -5.36 0.61 -22.96
C PRO A 208 -6.44 1.37 -22.17
N GLY A 209 -6.03 2.36 -21.39
CA GLY A 209 -6.86 3.16 -20.50
C GLY A 209 -7.06 2.57 -19.11
N SER A 210 -6.39 1.46 -18.77
CA SER A 210 -6.54 0.84 -17.45
C SER A 210 -5.88 1.68 -16.35
N GLY A 211 -4.62 2.07 -16.56
CA GLY A 211 -3.79 2.73 -15.57
C GLY A 211 -3.52 1.84 -14.36
N PRO A 212 -2.79 0.72 -14.50
CA PRO A 212 -2.50 -0.19 -13.40
C PRO A 212 -1.78 0.58 -12.28
N ARG A 213 -2.28 0.48 -11.03
CA ARG A 213 -1.83 1.32 -9.92
C ARG A 213 -1.10 0.52 -8.84
N HIS A 214 -1.83 -0.31 -8.09
CA HIS A 214 -1.30 -1.16 -7.01
C HIS A 214 -1.62 -2.63 -7.31
N MET A 215 -0.84 -3.54 -6.76
CA MET A 215 -0.97 -4.99 -6.97
C MET A 215 -1.04 -5.73 -5.63
N ALA A 216 -1.97 -6.66 -5.50
CA ALA A 216 -2.06 -7.59 -4.38
C ALA A 216 -1.82 -9.02 -4.87
N PHE A 217 -0.88 -9.74 -4.23
CA PHE A 217 -0.62 -11.15 -4.53
C PHE A 217 -1.46 -12.05 -3.63
N HIS A 218 -2.03 -13.11 -4.22
CA HIS A 218 -2.59 -14.20 -3.44
C HIS A 218 -1.44 -15.02 -2.81
N PRO A 219 -1.58 -15.52 -1.56
CA PRO A 219 -0.55 -16.34 -0.91
C PRO A 219 -0.23 -17.68 -1.57
N ASP A 220 -0.89 -18.02 -2.68
CA ASP A 220 -0.60 -19.23 -3.43
C ASP A 220 0.47 -19.02 -4.50
N GLU A 221 1.02 -17.80 -4.58
CA GLU A 221 2.12 -17.42 -5.47
C GLU A 221 1.80 -17.54 -6.97
N LYS A 222 0.52 -17.71 -7.31
CA LYS A 222 0.08 -17.95 -8.69
C LYS A 222 -0.90 -16.91 -9.19
N ARG A 223 -1.50 -16.15 -8.28
CA ARG A 223 -2.54 -15.17 -8.61
C ARG A 223 -2.18 -13.80 -8.09
N ALA A 224 -2.53 -12.79 -8.88
CA ALA A 224 -2.44 -11.40 -8.48
C ALA A 224 -3.69 -10.62 -8.92
N TYR A 225 -3.92 -9.50 -8.25
CA TYR A 225 -5.03 -8.59 -8.53
C TYR A 225 -4.45 -7.18 -8.64
N VAL A 226 -4.78 -6.48 -9.72
CA VAL A 226 -4.31 -5.11 -9.95
C VAL A 226 -5.50 -4.18 -10.00
N VAL A 227 -5.48 -3.15 -9.16
CA VAL A 227 -6.42 -2.03 -9.26
C VAL A 227 -5.96 -1.07 -10.35
N ASN A 228 -6.90 -0.74 -11.23
CA ASN A 228 -6.72 0.13 -12.39
C ASN A 228 -7.27 1.51 -12.05
N GLU A 229 -6.37 2.49 -11.86
CA GLU A 229 -6.72 3.85 -11.43
C GLU A 229 -7.64 4.53 -12.45
N ILE A 230 -7.33 4.44 -13.74
CA ILE A 230 -8.04 5.19 -14.78
C ILE A 230 -9.27 4.41 -15.26
N GLY A 231 -9.13 3.09 -15.41
CA GLY A 231 -10.19 2.22 -15.88
C GLY A 231 -11.30 1.97 -14.85
N GLY A 232 -11.06 2.28 -13.57
CA GLY A 232 -12.04 2.08 -12.50
C GLY A 232 -12.40 0.61 -12.29
N SER A 233 -11.40 -0.28 -12.37
CA SER A 233 -11.60 -1.73 -12.35
C SER A 233 -10.52 -2.46 -11.54
N VAL A 234 -10.76 -3.74 -11.26
CA VAL A 234 -9.73 -4.69 -10.82
C VAL A 234 -9.56 -5.75 -11.89
N THR A 235 -8.33 -5.94 -12.34
CA THR A 235 -7.97 -7.02 -13.28
C THR A 235 -7.25 -8.13 -12.54
N THR A 236 -7.61 -9.36 -12.84
CA THR A 236 -6.99 -10.57 -12.27
C THR A 236 -5.83 -11.03 -13.15
N PHE A 237 -4.80 -11.59 -12.55
CA PHE A 237 -3.63 -12.09 -13.27
C PHE A 237 -3.21 -13.46 -12.75
N SER A 238 -2.67 -14.28 -13.65
CA SER A 238 -1.91 -15.49 -13.30
C SER A 238 -0.42 -15.25 -13.47
N ILE A 239 0.39 -15.83 -12.58
CA ILE A 239 1.84 -15.71 -12.56
C ILE A 239 2.47 -17.08 -12.73
N ASP A 240 3.40 -17.18 -13.68
CA ASP A 240 4.36 -18.28 -13.73
C ASP A 240 5.64 -17.84 -13.02
N ALA A 241 5.81 -18.28 -11.77
CA ALA A 241 6.97 -17.94 -10.95
C ALA A 241 8.31 -18.48 -11.52
N THR A 242 8.27 -19.47 -12.43
CA THR A 242 9.48 -20.00 -13.06
C THR A 242 10.02 -19.00 -14.07
N THR A 243 9.18 -18.53 -14.98
CA THR A 243 9.57 -17.59 -16.04
C THR A 243 9.51 -16.13 -15.58
N GLY A 244 8.72 -15.84 -14.55
CA GLY A 244 8.34 -14.49 -14.15
C GLY A 244 7.20 -13.90 -14.98
N SER A 245 6.67 -14.66 -15.93
CA SER A 245 5.61 -14.18 -16.83
C SER A 245 4.31 -13.96 -16.08
N ILE A 246 3.64 -12.86 -16.42
CA ILE A 246 2.31 -12.51 -15.93
C ILE A 246 1.32 -12.55 -17.10
N SER A 247 0.11 -13.04 -16.88
CA SER A 247 -0.95 -13.13 -17.89
C SER A 247 -2.22 -12.45 -17.41
N GLU A 248 -2.80 -11.60 -18.26
CA GLU A 248 -4.04 -10.87 -17.98
C GLU A 248 -5.26 -11.79 -18.04
N GLY A 249 -6.10 -11.74 -17.01
CA GLY A 249 -7.39 -12.40 -16.93
C GLY A 249 -8.56 -11.41 -16.99
N PRO A 250 -9.75 -11.81 -16.51
CA PRO A 250 -10.91 -10.94 -16.48
C PRO A 250 -10.70 -9.66 -15.66
N SER A 251 -11.45 -8.62 -16.05
CA SER A 251 -11.49 -7.32 -15.38
C SER A 251 -12.90 -7.01 -14.89
N TYR A 252 -13.00 -6.52 -13.66
CA TYR A 252 -14.26 -6.31 -12.95
C TYR A 252 -14.41 -4.82 -12.59
N PRO A 253 -15.57 -4.20 -12.88
CA PRO A 253 -15.79 -2.80 -12.52
C PRO A 253 -15.81 -2.63 -11.00
N LEU A 254 -15.22 -1.54 -10.51
CA LEU A 254 -15.21 -1.23 -9.09
C LEU A 254 -16.43 -0.43 -8.64
N VAL A 255 -17.01 0.37 -9.54
CA VAL A 255 -18.18 1.21 -9.24
C VAL A 255 -19.40 0.72 -10.01
N PRO A 256 -20.62 0.98 -9.53
CA PRO A 256 -21.84 0.63 -10.26
C PRO A 256 -21.85 1.25 -11.66
N GLY A 257 -22.34 0.52 -12.67
CA GLY A 257 -22.43 1.02 -14.05
C GLY A 257 -23.36 2.24 -14.23
N THR A 258 -24.16 2.56 -13.22
CA THR A 258 -25.00 3.76 -13.13
C THR A 258 -24.23 5.01 -12.68
N PHE A 259 -22.97 4.87 -12.24
CA PHE A 259 -22.14 6.01 -11.90
C PHE A 259 -21.42 6.54 -13.15
N HIS A 260 -21.55 7.84 -13.38
CA HIS A 260 -20.98 8.53 -14.55
C HIS A 260 -20.02 9.67 -14.18
N GLY A 261 -19.70 9.81 -12.89
CA GLY A 261 -18.73 10.79 -12.41
C GLY A 261 -17.28 10.37 -12.68
N GLU A 262 -16.36 11.30 -12.46
CA GLU A 262 -14.93 10.99 -12.48
C GLU A 262 -14.59 10.05 -11.32
N ASN A 263 -13.86 8.96 -11.61
CA ASN A 263 -13.41 8.02 -10.60
C ASN A 263 -11.95 7.62 -10.85
N TYR A 264 -11.17 7.62 -9.78
CA TYR A 264 -9.80 7.13 -9.77
C TYR A 264 -9.61 6.10 -8.66
N SER A 265 -9.58 4.82 -9.01
CA SER A 265 -9.38 3.77 -8.00
C SER A 265 -7.97 3.83 -7.40
N ALA A 266 -7.80 3.40 -6.16
CA ALA A 266 -6.58 3.62 -5.40
C ALA A 266 -6.01 2.33 -4.79
N GLU A 267 -6.44 1.96 -3.60
CA GLU A 267 -5.81 0.89 -2.84
C GLU A 267 -6.43 -0.45 -3.14
N ILE A 268 -5.66 -1.53 -2.95
CA ILE A 268 -6.13 -2.91 -3.12
C ILE A 268 -5.40 -3.83 -2.13
N ALA A 269 -6.16 -4.61 -1.38
CA ALA A 269 -5.59 -5.59 -0.47
C ALA A 269 -6.52 -6.79 -0.28
N LEU A 270 -5.91 -7.96 -0.09
CA LEU A 270 -6.60 -9.15 0.35
C LEU A 270 -6.78 -9.12 1.86
N HIS A 271 -7.90 -9.66 2.32
CA HIS A 271 -8.05 -10.06 3.72
C HIS A 271 -6.95 -11.08 4.10
N PRO A 272 -6.48 -11.14 5.36
CA PRO A 272 -5.48 -12.12 5.79
C PRO A 272 -5.83 -13.58 5.48
N ASN A 273 -7.12 -13.95 5.47
CA ASN A 273 -7.57 -15.29 5.07
C ASN A 273 -7.63 -15.51 3.53
N SER A 274 -7.32 -14.50 2.73
CA SER A 274 -7.29 -14.50 1.25
C SER A 274 -8.61 -14.78 0.53
N ASN A 275 -9.72 -14.90 1.26
CA ASN A 275 -11.04 -15.17 0.68
C ASN A 275 -11.76 -13.90 0.21
N TYR A 276 -11.26 -12.73 0.59
CA TYR A 276 -11.88 -11.43 0.29
C TYR A 276 -10.84 -10.43 -0.20
N LEU A 277 -11.26 -9.57 -1.12
CA LEU A 277 -10.46 -8.52 -1.72
C LEU A 277 -11.21 -7.19 -1.59
N TYR A 278 -10.52 -6.15 -1.16
CA TYR A 278 -11.07 -4.81 -1.01
C TYR A 278 -10.32 -3.83 -1.90
N ALA A 279 -11.03 -2.85 -2.45
CA ALA A 279 -10.43 -1.79 -3.24
C ALA A 279 -11.13 -0.44 -3.02
N THR A 280 -10.39 0.66 -3.03
CA THR A 280 -10.97 2.01 -2.85
C THR A 280 -11.15 2.77 -4.16
N ASN A 281 -12.16 3.63 -4.18
CA ASN A 281 -12.56 4.45 -5.32
C ASN A 281 -12.61 5.92 -4.93
N ARG A 282 -11.77 6.77 -5.53
CA ARG A 282 -11.74 8.22 -5.29
C ARG A 282 -12.61 8.92 -6.32
N GLY A 283 -13.61 9.67 -5.88
CA GLY A 283 -14.63 10.26 -6.76
C GLY A 283 -16.00 9.62 -6.55
N HIS A 284 -16.10 8.28 -6.63
CA HIS A 284 -17.27 7.57 -6.09
C HIS A 284 -17.25 7.49 -4.55
N ASP A 285 -16.08 7.70 -3.94
CA ASP A 285 -15.86 7.74 -2.49
C ASP A 285 -16.43 6.51 -1.76
N SER A 286 -15.95 5.35 -2.21
CA SER A 286 -16.43 4.04 -1.76
C SER A 286 -15.31 3.02 -1.63
N ILE A 287 -15.65 1.92 -0.95
CA ILE A 287 -14.88 0.68 -0.89
C ILE A 287 -15.70 -0.40 -1.60
N SER A 288 -15.08 -1.09 -2.54
CA SER A 288 -15.65 -2.26 -3.23
C SER A 288 -15.09 -3.53 -2.63
N VAL A 289 -15.96 -4.51 -2.41
CA VAL A 289 -15.63 -5.79 -1.78
C VAL A 289 -15.96 -6.92 -2.73
N PHE A 290 -14.99 -7.83 -2.89
CA PHE A 290 -15.12 -9.03 -3.69
C PHE A 290 -14.88 -10.28 -2.85
N ARG A 291 -15.66 -11.33 -3.09
CA ARG A 291 -15.28 -12.70 -2.72
C ARG A 291 -14.29 -13.22 -3.76
N VAL A 292 -13.21 -13.80 -3.27
CA VAL A 292 -12.16 -14.41 -4.10
C VAL A 292 -12.51 -15.87 -4.34
N GLY A 293 -12.68 -16.23 -5.61
CA GLY A 293 -12.97 -17.58 -6.07
C GLY A 293 -11.73 -18.33 -6.56
N ASN A 294 -11.99 -19.49 -7.17
CA ASN A 294 -10.96 -20.29 -7.83
C ASN A 294 -10.39 -19.56 -9.07
N ALA A 295 -9.15 -19.89 -9.44
CA ALA A 295 -8.49 -19.36 -10.64
C ALA A 295 -8.53 -17.82 -10.75
N ALA A 296 -8.43 -17.13 -9.61
CA ALA A 296 -8.47 -15.67 -9.47
C ALA A 296 -9.83 -15.01 -9.78
N ALA A 297 -10.92 -15.78 -9.94
CA ALA A 297 -12.24 -15.20 -10.15
C ALA A 297 -12.64 -14.26 -9.00
N LEU A 298 -13.32 -13.17 -9.33
CA LEU A 298 -13.83 -12.20 -8.36
C LEU A 298 -15.35 -12.10 -8.47
N GLU A 299 -16.03 -12.21 -7.35
CA GLU A 299 -17.47 -11.98 -7.25
C GLU A 299 -17.70 -10.68 -6.45
N PRO A 300 -18.27 -9.63 -7.04
CA PRO A 300 -18.59 -8.41 -6.30
C PRO A 300 -19.71 -8.69 -5.30
N ILE A 301 -19.45 -8.44 -4.01
CA ILE A 301 -20.40 -8.70 -2.92
C ILE A 301 -20.85 -7.43 -2.19
N GLN A 302 -20.13 -6.32 -2.35
CA GLN A 302 -20.50 -5.04 -1.74
C GLN A 302 -19.85 -3.85 -2.47
N ASN A 303 -20.54 -2.72 -2.48
CA ASN A 303 -19.94 -1.40 -2.62
C ASN A 303 -20.53 -0.52 -1.51
N ILE A 304 -19.68 0.08 -0.69
CA ILE A 304 -20.10 0.85 0.50
C ILE A 304 -19.41 2.21 0.53
N PRO A 305 -20.07 3.29 0.95
CA PRO A 305 -19.40 4.58 1.17
C PRO A 305 -18.19 4.45 2.11
N CYS A 306 -17.10 5.14 1.79
CA CYS A 306 -15.85 5.06 2.57
C CYS A 306 -15.87 5.89 3.87
N GLY A 307 -16.99 6.56 4.17
CA GLY A 307 -17.17 7.41 5.35
C GLY A 307 -16.39 8.73 5.30
N GLY A 308 -16.03 9.21 4.10
CA GLY A 308 -15.29 10.44 3.86
C GLY A 308 -15.17 10.71 2.36
N GLN A 309 -14.13 11.43 1.93
CA GLN A 309 -13.86 11.67 0.51
C GLN A 309 -12.41 11.37 0.12
N HIS A 310 -12.24 10.92 -1.12
CA HIS A 310 -10.95 10.57 -1.72
C HIS A 310 -10.17 9.51 -0.88
N PRO A 311 -10.72 8.31 -0.70
CA PRO A 311 -10.09 7.21 0.04
C PRO A 311 -8.83 6.73 -0.68
N ARG A 312 -7.66 7.27 -0.31
CA ARG A 312 -6.40 7.04 -1.03
C ARG A 312 -5.71 5.75 -0.60
N TYR A 313 -5.99 5.27 0.61
CA TYR A 313 -5.40 4.08 1.21
C TYR A 313 -6.37 3.47 2.22
N PHE A 314 -6.23 2.17 2.48
CA PHE A 314 -6.77 1.55 3.67
C PHE A 314 -5.80 0.49 4.19
N ALA A 315 -5.87 0.19 5.49
CA ALA A 315 -5.18 -0.94 6.09
C ALA A 315 -6.21 -1.90 6.69
N ILE A 316 -5.92 -3.20 6.61
CA ILE A 316 -6.62 -4.22 7.39
C ILE A 316 -5.77 -4.50 8.63
N ASP A 317 -6.39 -4.55 9.80
CA ASP A 317 -5.66 -4.84 11.02
C ASP A 317 -5.11 -6.28 11.04
N PRO A 318 -4.07 -6.58 11.83
CA PRO A 318 -3.45 -7.91 11.86
C PRO A 318 -4.41 -9.05 12.18
N THR A 319 -5.50 -8.79 12.91
CA THR A 319 -6.52 -9.82 13.22
C THR A 319 -7.50 -10.06 12.07
N GLY A 320 -7.55 -9.16 11.08
CA GLY A 320 -8.51 -9.19 9.98
C GLY A 320 -9.91 -8.71 10.37
N LYS A 321 -10.14 -8.25 11.60
CA LYS A 321 -11.46 -7.84 12.09
C LYS A 321 -11.86 -6.43 11.63
N TRP A 322 -10.89 -5.61 11.24
CA TRP A 322 -11.08 -4.18 11.01
C TRP A 322 -10.41 -3.70 9.73
N LEU A 323 -11.08 -2.76 9.06
CA LEU A 323 -10.53 -2.00 7.94
C LEU A 323 -10.53 -0.51 8.30
N LEU A 324 -9.37 0.13 8.18
CA LEU A 324 -9.13 1.53 8.47
C LEU A 324 -8.91 2.29 7.15
N CYS A 325 -9.85 3.15 6.76
CA CYS A 325 -9.86 3.82 5.47
C CYS A 325 -9.42 5.29 5.58
N SER A 326 -8.29 5.64 4.96
CA SER A 326 -7.71 6.99 4.94
C SER A 326 -8.37 7.86 3.86
N ASN A 327 -9.24 8.77 4.30
CA ASN A 327 -9.98 9.71 3.47
C ASN A 327 -9.24 11.04 3.39
N ARG A 328 -8.51 11.24 2.29
CA ARG A 328 -7.54 12.34 2.17
C ARG A 328 -8.20 13.72 2.15
N HIS A 329 -9.37 13.87 1.54
CA HIS A 329 -9.98 15.19 1.33
C HIS A 329 -10.90 15.63 2.49
N THR A 330 -11.32 14.68 3.33
CA THR A 330 -12.10 14.96 4.55
C THR A 330 -11.25 14.90 5.82
N ASP A 331 -9.93 14.81 5.68
CA ASP A 331 -9.00 14.82 6.81
C ASP A 331 -9.36 13.79 7.89
N SER A 332 -9.62 12.55 7.47
CA SER A 332 -10.10 11.53 8.39
C SER A 332 -9.70 10.08 8.05
N VAL A 333 -9.69 9.23 9.07
CA VAL A 333 -9.60 7.76 8.93
C VAL A 333 -10.89 7.14 9.47
N SER A 334 -11.69 6.56 8.60
CA SER A 334 -12.96 5.91 8.97
C SER A 334 -12.74 4.42 9.26
N ILE A 335 -13.46 3.88 10.23
CA ILE A 335 -13.28 2.50 10.73
C ILE A 335 -14.48 1.62 10.35
N PHE A 336 -14.18 0.44 9.82
CA PHE A 336 -15.17 -0.58 9.45
C PHE A 336 -14.86 -1.89 10.16
N SER A 337 -15.87 -2.58 10.67
CA SER A 337 -15.74 -3.99 11.04
C SER A 337 -15.88 -4.87 9.80
N ILE A 338 -15.13 -5.97 9.79
CA ILE A 338 -15.16 -6.98 8.73
C ILE A 338 -15.88 -8.22 9.28
N ASP A 339 -17.02 -8.57 8.67
CA ASP A 339 -17.66 -9.84 8.97
C ASP A 339 -16.79 -10.99 8.47
N GLN A 340 -16.32 -11.83 9.39
CA GLN A 340 -15.31 -12.85 9.10
C GLN A 340 -15.83 -13.99 8.21
N VAL A 341 -17.14 -14.16 8.11
CA VAL A 341 -17.78 -15.23 7.35
C VAL A 341 -18.12 -14.79 5.93
N SER A 342 -18.58 -13.56 5.75
CA SER A 342 -19.06 -13.01 4.48
C SER A 342 -18.09 -12.03 3.82
N GLY A 343 -17.14 -11.47 4.57
CA GLY A 343 -16.22 -10.43 4.13
C GLY A 343 -16.86 -9.04 4.01
N LEU A 344 -18.14 -8.89 4.36
CA LEU A 344 -18.83 -7.61 4.26
C LEU A 344 -18.32 -6.61 5.29
N LEU A 345 -18.23 -5.36 4.88
CA LEU A 345 -17.88 -4.24 5.74
C LEU A 345 -19.12 -3.65 6.39
N THR A 346 -19.03 -3.35 7.68
CA THR A 346 -20.02 -2.53 8.39
C THR A 346 -19.33 -1.26 8.89
N ALA A 347 -19.84 -0.10 8.48
CA ALA A 347 -19.33 1.18 8.97
C ALA A 347 -19.60 1.31 10.47
N THR A 348 -18.61 1.80 11.20
CA THR A 348 -18.77 2.19 12.61
C THR A 348 -19.07 3.69 12.73
N ASP A 349 -19.40 4.14 13.94
CA ASP A 349 -19.46 5.55 14.30
C ASP A 349 -18.08 6.15 14.64
N LYS A 350 -17.01 5.35 14.52
CA LYS A 350 -15.65 5.74 14.89
C LYS A 350 -14.88 6.31 13.71
N GLN A 351 -14.16 7.38 13.99
CA GLN A 351 -13.31 8.06 13.03
C GLN A 351 -12.18 8.76 13.76
N LEU A 352 -10.98 8.74 13.17
CA LEU A 352 -9.87 9.59 13.59
C LEU A 352 -9.85 10.83 12.69
N SER A 353 -9.84 12.03 13.28
CA SER A 353 -9.59 13.28 12.56
C SER A 353 -8.08 13.50 12.42
N ILE A 354 -7.58 13.55 11.19
CA ILE A 354 -6.18 13.83 10.89
C ILE A 354 -6.06 14.41 9.47
N PRO A 355 -5.36 15.53 9.26
CA PRO A 355 -5.22 16.11 7.94
C PRO A 355 -4.58 15.18 6.90
N ALA A 356 -5.15 15.10 5.70
CA ALA A 356 -4.63 14.42 4.52
C ALA A 356 -3.88 13.08 4.80
N PRO A 357 -4.52 12.09 5.43
CA PRO A 357 -3.89 10.80 5.73
C PRO A 357 -3.56 10.08 4.43
N LEU A 358 -2.35 9.51 4.36
CA LEU A 358 -1.81 8.88 3.15
C LEU A 358 -1.64 7.37 3.26
N HIS A 359 -1.07 6.87 4.35
CA HIS A 359 -0.71 5.47 4.52
C HIS A 359 -0.70 5.09 6.00
N LEU A 360 -1.10 3.87 6.33
CA LEU A 360 -1.09 3.33 7.69
C LEU A 360 -0.46 1.94 7.69
N VAL A 361 0.44 1.67 8.64
CA VAL A 361 1.03 0.34 8.84
C VAL A 361 0.96 -0.04 10.32
N PHE A 362 0.37 -1.21 10.61
CA PHE A 362 0.30 -1.76 11.95
C PHE A 362 1.66 -2.32 12.40
N ILE A 363 2.07 -1.95 13.60
CA ILE A 363 3.22 -2.52 14.30
C ILE A 363 2.83 -3.93 14.76
N ARG A 364 3.67 -4.91 14.45
CA ARG A 364 3.49 -6.31 14.84
C ARG A 364 4.03 -6.58 16.24
#